data_AF-A0A318YWI8-F1
#
_entry.id   AF-A0A318YWI8-F1
#
_cell.length_a   1.000
_cell.length_b   1.000
_cell.length_c   1.000
_cell.angle_alpha   90.00
_cell.angle_beta   90.00
_cell.angle_gamma   90.00
#
_symmetry.space_group_name_H-M   'P 1'
#
loop_
_entity.id
_entity.type
_entity.pdbx_description
1 polymer ?
#
loop_
_entity_poly.entity_id
_entity_poly.type
_entity_poly.pdbx_seq_one_letter_code
_entity_poly.pdbx_strand_id
1 'polypeptide(L)' 'ASIFFIFKKNNNLYFYINYRSLNKIFIKNYYSLSLISEILDRVSGSKYFLKIN' A
#
# COMPACT_ATOMS: atom_id res chain seq x y z
N ALA A 1 -5.02 -8.07 -19.31
CA ALA A 1 -4.47 -7.06 -18.39
C ALA A 1 -4.04 -5.85 -19.21
N SER A 2 -4.30 -4.64 -18.74
CA SER A 2 -3.93 -3.41 -19.45
C SER A 2 -2.72 -2.78 -18.78
N ILE A 3 -1.76 -2.34 -19.59
CA ILE A 3 -0.53 -1.69 -19.17
C ILE A 3 -0.67 -0.20 -19.43
N PHE A 4 -0.27 0.62 -18.46
CA PHE A 4 -0.37 2.07 -18.50
C PHE A 4 0.97 2.68 -18.11
N PHE A 5 1.27 3.85 -18.66
CA PHE A 5 2.32 4.72 -18.15
C PHE A 5 1.69 5.93 -17.47
N ILE A 6 2.07 6.16 -16.21
CA ILE A 6 1.56 7.27 -15.41
C ILE A 6 2.67 8.31 -15.27
N PHE A 7 2.40 9.54 -15.70
CA PHE A 7 3.32 10.66 -15.53
C PHE A 7 3.19 11.25 -14.13
N LYS A 8 4.31 11.44 -13.43
CA LYS A 8 4.37 12.10 -12.12
C LYS A 8 4.97 13.50 -12.24
N LYS A 9 4.70 14.34 -11.24
CA LYS A 9 5.20 15.73 -11.15
C LYS A 9 6.73 15.85 -11.22
N ASN A 10 7.46 14.78 -10.88
CA ASN A 10 8.92 14.75 -10.94
C ASN A 10 9.44 14.36 -12.35
N ASN A 11 8.61 14.53 -13.39
CA ASN A 11 8.86 14.15 -14.78
C ASN A 11 9.17 12.67 -15.05
N ASN A 12 8.99 11.80 -14.05
CA ASN A 12 9.19 10.37 -14.19
C ASN A 12 7.92 9.67 -14.68
N LEU A 13 8.11 8.67 -15.55
CA LEU A 13 7.07 7.75 -16.00
C LEU A 13 7.11 6.48 -15.16
N TYR A 14 5.96 6.10 -14.61
CA TYR A 14 5.79 4.85 -13.89
C TYR A 14 5.04 3.86 -14.77
N PHE A 15 5.64 2.69 -14.96
CA PHE A 15 4.98 1.55 -15.57
C PHE A 15 3.97 0.96 -14.59
N TYR A 16 2.70 0.92 -14.99
CA TYR A 16 1.60 0.45 -14.17
C TYR A 16 0.83 -0.66 -14.87
N ILE A 17 0.72 -1.82 -14.21
CA ILE A 17 -0.12 -2.91 -14.68
C ILE A 17 -1.45 -2.86 -13.93
N ASN A 18 -2.57 -2.77 -14.67
CA ASN A 18 -3.89 -2.84 -14.08
C ASN A 18 -4.28 -4.30 -13.80
N TYR A 19 -4.16 -4.69 -12.53
CA TYR A 19 -4.51 -6.01 -12.02
C TYR A 19 -5.99 -6.17 -11.67
N ARG A 20 -6.89 -5.21 -11.95
CA ARG A 20 -8.28 -5.28 -11.48
C ARG A 20 -9.04 -6.52 -11.96
N SER A 21 -8.85 -6.96 -13.21
CA SER A 21 -9.46 -8.19 -13.72
C SER A 21 -8.88 -9.43 -13.06
N LEU A 22 -7.57 -9.41 -12.82
CA LEU A 22 -6.82 -10.50 -12.20
C LEU A 22 -7.18 -10.66 -10.71
N ASN A 23 -7.31 -9.57 -9.96
CA ASN A 23 -7.70 -9.56 -8.55
C ASN A 23 -9.12 -10.08 -8.28
N LYS A 24 -9.98 -10.16 -9.31
CA LYS A 24 -11.31 -10.78 -9.20
C LYS A 24 -11.25 -12.31 -9.27
N ILE A 25 -10.21 -12.86 -9.90
CA ILE A 25 -10.05 -14.30 -10.12
C ILE A 25 -9.33 -14.94 -8.91
N PHE A 26 -8.41 -14.22 -8.28
CA PHE A 26 -7.66 -14.74 -7.15
C PHE A 26 -8.51 -14.91 -5.88
N ILE A 27 -8.29 -16.03 -5.19
CA ILE A 27 -8.79 -16.24 -3.82
C ILE A 27 -8.08 -15.25 -2.91
N LYS A 28 -8.88 -14.42 -2.23
CA LYS A 28 -8.35 -13.41 -1.32
C LYS A 28 -7.93 -14.06 -0.02
N ASN A 29 -6.64 -13.97 0.29
CA ASN A 29 -6.09 -14.38 1.58
C ASN A 29 -6.30 -13.25 2.60
N TYR A 30 -7.52 -13.13 3.13
CA TYR A 30 -7.85 -12.09 4.09
C TYR A 30 -7.18 -12.35 5.44
N TYR A 31 -6.46 -11.35 5.93
CA TYR A 31 -5.94 -11.30 7.29
C TYR A 31 -6.46 -10.02 7.96
N SER A 32 -6.66 -10.07 9.27
CA SER A 32 -7.05 -8.91 10.05
C SER A 32 -5.92 -7.89 10.04
N LEU A 33 -6.18 -6.72 9.47
CA LEU A 33 -5.32 -5.54 9.65
C LEU A 33 -5.79 -4.80 10.90
N SER A 34 -4.86 -4.51 11.81
CA SER A 34 -5.17 -3.70 12.99
C SER A 34 -5.60 -2.29 12.58
N LEU A 35 -6.55 -1.72 13.34
CA LEU A 35 -6.98 -0.36 13.12
C LEU A 35 -5.84 0.61 13.40
N ILE A 36 -5.81 1.73 12.67
CA ILE A 36 -4.73 2.71 12.83
C ILE A 36 -4.69 3.31 14.24
N SER A 37 -5.85 3.47 14.89
CA SER A 37 -5.94 3.89 16.29
C SER A 37 -5.24 2.90 17.22
N GLU A 38 -5.50 1.60 17.07
CA GLU A 38 -4.85 0.57 17.89
C GLU A 38 -3.32 0.56 17.72
N ILE A 39 -2.83 0.82 16.51
CA ILE A 39 -1.39 0.93 16.23
C ILE A 39 -0.83 2.17 16.94
N LEU A 40 -1.52 3.32 16.86
CA LEU A 40 -1.08 4.55 17.51
C LEU A 40 -1.10 4.44 19.04
N ASP A 41 -2.11 3.80 19.61
CA ASP A 41 -2.23 3.58 21.05
C ASP A 41 -1.03 2.78 21.59
N ARG A 42 -0.62 1.72 20.87
CA ARG A 42 0.56 0.92 21.24
C ARG A 42 1.86 1.72 21.28
N VAL A 43 1.91 2.81 20.52
CA VAL A 43 3.13 3.57 20.23
C VAL A 43 3.10 4.93 20.96
N SER A 44 1.99 5.28 21.60
CA SER A 44 1.71 6.56 22.27
C SER A 44 2.69 6.95 23.40
N GLY A 45 3.40 5.99 23.99
CA GLY A 45 4.39 6.24 25.05
C GLY A 45 5.85 6.24 24.59
N SER A 46 6.12 6.03 23.31
CA SER A 46 7.48 5.93 22.79
C SER A 46 8.11 7.30 22.60
N LYS A 47 9.38 7.44 23.00
CA LYS A 47 10.13 8.70 22.87
C LYS A 47 10.82 8.87 21.52
N TYR A 48 11.11 7.76 20.82
CA TYR A 48 11.82 7.75 19.55
C TYR A 48 11.14 6.79 18.58
N PHE A 49 11.06 7.21 17.31
CA PHE A 49 10.50 6.42 16.22
C PHE A 49 11.56 6.21 15.14
N LEU A 50 11.63 4.98 14.64
CA LEU A 50 12.43 4.64 13.48
C LEU A 50 11.51 4.17 12.38
N LYS A 51 11.66 4.77 11.20
CA LYS A 51 10.95 4.37 9.98
C LYS A 51 11.96 3.75 9.04
N ILE A 52 11.67 2.53 8.60
CA ILE A 52 12.37 1.92 7.47
C ILE A 52 11.76 2.51 6.20
N ASN A 53 12.63 3.03 5.33
CA ASN A 53 12.22 3.57 4.03
C ASN A 53 12.14 2.47 2.98
#